data_AF-A0A6N7VTI3-F1
#
_entry.id   AF-A0A6N7VTI3-F1
#
_cell.length_a   1.000
_cell.length_b   1.000
_cell.length_c   1.000
_cell.angle_alpha   90.00
_cell.angle_beta   90.00
_cell.angle_gamma   90.00
#
_symmetry.space_group_name_H-M   'P 1'
#
loop_
_entity.id
_entity.type
_entity.pdbx_description
1 polymer ?
#
loop_
_entity_poly.entity_id
_entity_poly.type
_entity_poly.pdbx_seq_one_letter_code
_entity_poly.pdbx_strand_id
1 'polypeptide(L)'
;MLDKSFSSSYYDDIFCDAGIHSFAIDPFLNIIPCHMFLGHGDYKLGEYNKGHIFNSKLRKITNILQSIRKFKRCKECINKNSCSVCPASILFYKQSKHGRLCEFKRKIKDKYIKEKIKESRS
;
A
#
# COMPACT_ATOMS: atom_id res chain seq x y z
N MET A 1 22.39 -4.12 -18.25
CA MET A 1 22.61 -4.64 -16.89
C MET A 1 21.66 -3.93 -15.93
N LEU A 2 20.34 -4.09 -16.08
CA LEU A 2 19.32 -3.41 -15.26
C LEU A 2 17.98 -4.18 -15.31
N ASP A 3 17.97 -5.48 -15.04
CA ASP A 3 16.71 -6.26 -15.09
C ASP A 3 16.69 -7.40 -14.07
N LYS A 4 16.68 -7.12 -12.75
CA LYS A 4 16.26 -8.12 -11.74
C LYS A 4 15.70 -7.45 -10.47
N SER A 5 14.65 -6.66 -10.58
CA SER A 5 13.70 -6.50 -9.46
C SER A 5 12.66 -7.60 -9.62
N PHE A 6 12.67 -8.63 -8.78
CA PHE A 6 11.63 -9.67 -8.74
C PHE A 6 10.33 -9.10 -8.14
N SER A 7 9.74 -8.09 -8.76
CA SER A 7 8.36 -7.69 -8.49
C SER A 7 7.48 -8.30 -9.57
N SER A 8 6.56 -9.18 -9.18
CA SER A 8 5.58 -9.77 -10.09
C SER A 8 4.82 -8.72 -10.89
N SER A 9 4.62 -8.98 -12.18
CA SER A 9 4.01 -8.10 -13.20
C SER A 9 2.53 -7.76 -13.01
N TYR A 10 1.96 -7.96 -11.81
CA TYR A 10 0.63 -7.49 -11.43
C TYR A 10 0.79 -6.23 -10.59
N TYR A 11 0.85 -5.08 -11.26
CA TYR A 11 0.70 -3.77 -10.64
C TYR A 11 -0.75 -3.37 -10.86
N ASP A 12 -1.57 -3.42 -9.81
CA ASP A 12 -2.94 -2.89 -9.88
C ASP A 12 -2.84 -1.36 -9.73
N ASP A 13 -3.15 -0.60 -10.79
CA ASP A 13 -3.06 0.86 -10.81
C ASP A 13 -3.91 1.54 -9.71
N ILE A 14 -4.84 0.79 -9.14
CA ILE A 14 -5.79 1.26 -8.14
C ILE A 14 -5.26 1.01 -6.71
N PHE A 15 -4.42 0.00 -6.49
CA PHE A 15 -4.00 -0.44 -5.16
C PHE A 15 -2.56 -0.95 -5.06
N CYS A 16 -1.86 -0.53 -4.00
CA CYS A 16 -0.62 -1.16 -3.60
C CYS A 16 -0.92 -2.50 -2.91
N ASP A 17 -0.55 -3.61 -3.56
CA ASP A 17 -0.73 -4.99 -3.05
C ASP A 17 0.38 -5.43 -2.08
N ALA A 18 1.06 -4.49 -1.42
CA ALA A 18 2.12 -4.78 -0.47
C ALA A 18 1.63 -5.72 0.65
N GLY A 19 2.30 -6.85 0.82
CA GLY A 19 1.94 -7.88 1.80
C GLY A 19 0.69 -8.69 1.43
N ILE A 20 0.20 -8.59 0.19
CA ILE A 20 -0.91 -9.41 -0.35
C ILE A 20 -0.43 -10.17 -1.59
N HIS A 21 -0.21 -9.45 -2.69
CA HIS A 21 0.31 -9.99 -3.95
C HIS A 21 1.69 -9.44 -4.32
N SER A 22 2.17 -8.44 -3.58
CA SER A 22 3.51 -7.86 -3.73
C SER A 22 4.32 -8.08 -2.46
N PHE A 23 5.56 -8.54 -2.64
CA PHE A 23 6.54 -8.76 -1.57
C PHE A 23 7.91 -8.29 -2.02
N ALA A 24 8.78 -7.96 -1.07
CA ALA A 24 10.19 -7.74 -1.31
C ALA A 24 11.03 -8.72 -0.49
N ILE A 25 12.23 -9.02 -0.98
CA ILE A 25 13.23 -9.82 -0.29
C ILE A 25 14.41 -8.90 0.00
N ASP A 26 14.84 -8.84 1.26
CA ASP A 26 16.00 -8.05 1.65
C ASP A 26 17.33 -8.81 1.43
N PRO A 27 18.50 -8.17 1.59
CA PRO A 27 19.80 -8.84 1.43
C PRO A 27 20.05 -10.01 2.40
N PHE A 28 19.28 -10.11 3.48
CA PHE A 28 19.36 -11.19 4.47
C PHE A 28 18.31 -12.29 4.22
N LEU A 29 17.71 -12.32 3.03
CA LEU A 29 16.67 -13.27 2.63
C LEU A 29 15.38 -13.18 3.45
N ASN A 30 15.14 -12.07 4.16
CA ASN A 30 13.88 -11.83 4.83
C ASN A 30 12.83 -11.39 3.80
N ILE A 31 11.63 -11.94 3.93
CA ILE A 31 10.48 -11.55 3.13
C ILE A 31 9.74 -10.44 3.87
N ILE A 32 9.48 -9.34 3.18
CA ILE A 32 8.81 -8.15 3.72
C ILE A 32 7.69 -7.69 2.77
N PRO A 33 6.69 -6.92 3.26
CA PRO A 33 5.55 -6.52 2.43
C PRO A 33 5.92 -5.68 1.20
N CYS A 34 6.90 -4.77 1.32
CA CYS A 34 7.51 -4.06 0.21
C CYS A 34 8.82 -3.39 0.68
N HIS A 35 9.54 -2.73 -0.23
CA HIS A 35 10.81 -2.05 0.09
C HIS A 35 10.71 -1.01 1.22
N MET A 36 9.53 -0.40 1.43
CA MET A 36 9.31 0.58 2.49
C MET A 36 9.33 -0.02 3.91
N PHE A 37 9.27 -1.35 4.03
CA PHE A 37 9.36 -2.07 5.30
C PHE A 37 10.77 -2.57 5.61
N LEU A 38 11.77 -2.20 4.79
CA LEU A 38 13.17 -2.53 5.05
C LEU A 38 13.60 -1.94 6.40
N GLY A 39 14.25 -2.74 7.25
CA GLY A 39 14.64 -2.33 8.60
C GLY A 39 13.50 -2.37 9.64
N HIS A 40 12.26 -2.67 9.25
CA HIS A 40 11.12 -2.81 10.16
C HIS A 40 10.82 -4.29 10.47
N GLY A 41 11.65 -4.90 11.32
CA GLY A 41 11.60 -6.35 11.62
C GLY A 41 10.25 -6.89 12.10
N ASP A 42 9.41 -6.06 12.71
CA ASP A 42 8.04 -6.40 13.11
C ASP A 42 7.15 -6.85 11.94
N TYR A 43 7.48 -6.38 10.73
CA TYR A 43 6.76 -6.68 9.50
C TYR A 43 7.42 -7.76 8.66
N LYS A 44 8.47 -8.44 9.17
CA LYS A 44 9.07 -9.61 8.52
C LYS A 44 8.01 -10.71 8.39
N LEU A 45 7.72 -11.15 7.17
CA LEU A 45 6.75 -12.18 6.85
C LEU A 45 7.33 -13.59 6.99
N GLY A 46 8.62 -13.73 6.68
CA GLY A 46 9.33 -15.01 6.74
C GLY A 46 10.76 -14.89 6.23
N GLU A 47 11.38 -16.02 5.96
CA GLU A 47 12.70 -16.12 5.34
C GLU A 47 12.57 -16.99 4.08
N TYR A 48 13.12 -16.52 2.98
CA TYR A 48 12.97 -17.14 1.66
C TYR A 48 13.52 -18.57 1.61
N ASN A 49 14.64 -18.82 2.28
CA ASN A 49 15.31 -20.13 2.33
C ASN A 49 14.63 -21.14 3.26
N LYS A 50 13.67 -20.74 4.10
CA LYS A 50 13.00 -21.61 5.09
C LYS A 50 11.68 -22.22 4.59
N GLY A 51 11.26 -21.95 3.36
CA GLY A 51 10.11 -22.60 2.69
C GLY A 51 8.72 -22.25 3.25
N HIS A 52 8.59 -21.82 4.50
CA HIS A 52 7.31 -21.48 5.13
C HIS A 52 7.06 -19.97 5.12
N ILE A 53 6.61 -19.48 3.96
CA ILE A 53 6.41 -18.04 3.70
C ILE A 53 4.99 -17.57 4.07
N PHE A 54 4.02 -18.48 4.06
CA PHE A 54 2.58 -18.20 4.19
C PHE A 54 2.02 -18.76 5.49
N ASN A 55 2.31 -18.11 6.61
CA ASN A 55 1.87 -18.52 7.95
C ASN A 55 0.89 -17.49 8.57
N SER A 56 0.50 -17.70 9.82
CA SER A 56 -0.37 -16.79 10.60
C SER A 56 0.16 -15.34 10.65
N LYS A 57 1.48 -15.14 10.50
CA LYS A 57 2.12 -13.82 10.50
C LYS A 57 1.79 -13.02 9.25
N LEU A 58 1.73 -13.67 8.07
CA LEU A 58 1.25 -13.02 6.84
C LEU A 58 -0.17 -12.49 7.05
N ARG A 59 -1.10 -13.35 7.47
CA ARG A 59 -2.49 -12.94 7.72
C ARG A 59 -2.59 -11.78 8.72
N LYS A 60 -1.79 -11.80 9.79
CA LYS A 60 -1.72 -10.71 10.78
C LYS A 60 -1.25 -9.41 10.13
N ILE A 61 -0.15 -9.44 9.37
CA ILE A 61 0.41 -8.26 8.72
C ILE A 61 -0.54 -7.73 7.65
N THR A 62 -1.11 -8.57 6.79
CA THR A 62 -2.13 -8.18 5.81
C THR A 62 -3.32 -7.49 6.49
N ASN A 63 -3.81 -8.02 7.61
CA ASN A 63 -4.89 -7.39 8.36
C ASN A 63 -4.51 -6.02 8.92
N ILE A 64 -3.28 -5.85 9.43
CA ILE A 64 -2.77 -4.55 9.87
C ILE A 64 -2.75 -3.57 8.69
N LEU A 65 -2.20 -3.98 7.54
CA LEU A 65 -2.09 -3.14 6.36
C LEU A 65 -3.46 -2.73 5.81
N GLN A 66 -4.46 -3.63 5.84
CA GLN A 66 -5.82 -3.32 5.46
C GLN A 66 -6.54 -2.43 6.49
N SER A 67 -6.24 -2.58 7.78
CA SER A 67 -6.84 -1.78 8.86
C SER A 67 -6.47 -0.30 8.79
N ILE A 68 -5.31 0.02 8.21
CA ILE A 68 -4.87 1.39 7.97
C ILE A 68 -5.86 2.16 7.08
N ARG A 69 -6.61 1.47 6.20
CA ARG A 69 -7.67 2.12 5.40
C ARG A 69 -8.96 2.39 6.21
N LYS A 70 -8.99 2.04 7.50
CA LYS A 70 -10.17 2.14 8.38
C LYS A 70 -10.13 3.32 9.36
N PHE A 71 -9.21 4.28 9.24
CA PHE A 71 -9.30 5.52 10.03
C PHE A 71 -10.67 6.19 9.82
N LYS A 72 -11.24 6.80 10.86
CA LYS A 72 -12.60 7.39 10.84
C LYS A 72 -12.80 8.30 9.61
N ARG A 73 -11.83 9.18 9.35
CA ARG A 73 -11.82 10.11 8.21
C ARG A 73 -11.73 9.41 6.84
N CYS A 74 -11.13 8.22 6.76
CA CYS A 74 -11.07 7.43 5.52
C CYS A 74 -12.41 6.73 5.23
N LYS A 75 -13.12 6.26 6.26
CA LYS A 75 -14.43 5.59 6.11
C LYS A 75 -15.50 6.51 5.50
N GLU A 76 -15.43 7.79 5.85
CA GLU A 76 -16.33 8.86 5.39
C GLU A 76 -15.85 9.51 4.07
N CYS A 77 -14.68 9.14 3.54
CA CYS A 77 -14.13 9.75 2.33
C CYS A 77 -14.80 9.20 1.07
N ILE A 78 -15.26 10.10 0.19
CA ILE A 78 -15.86 9.72 -1.11
C ILE A 78 -14.89 8.94 -2.02
N ASN A 79 -13.59 9.20 -1.88
CA ASN A 79 -12.54 8.56 -2.67
C ASN A 79 -12.00 7.27 -2.03
N LYS A 80 -12.61 6.74 -0.96
CA LYS A 80 -12.09 5.60 -0.18
C LYS A 80 -11.79 4.35 -1.02
N ASN A 81 -12.63 4.05 -2.01
CA ASN A 81 -12.51 2.86 -2.85
C ASN A 81 -11.48 3.01 -3.96
N SER A 82 -10.92 4.21 -4.14
CA SER A 82 -9.96 4.49 -5.21
C SER A 82 -8.73 5.21 -4.67
N CYS A 83 -8.56 5.25 -3.35
CA CYS A 83 -7.44 5.90 -2.70
C CYS A 83 -6.23 4.97 -2.68
N SER A 84 -5.17 5.36 -3.37
CA SER A 84 -3.89 4.63 -3.45
C SER A 84 -2.89 5.09 -2.38
N VAL A 85 -3.36 5.32 -1.15
CA VAL A 85 -2.48 5.75 -0.07
C VAL A 85 -1.57 4.62 0.39
N CYS A 86 -0.27 4.91 0.56
CA CYS A 86 0.72 3.93 0.95
C CYS A 86 0.56 3.56 2.44
N PRO A 87 0.34 2.28 2.80
CA PRO A 87 0.24 1.86 4.19
C PRO A 87 1.51 2.16 5.00
N ALA A 88 2.69 1.92 4.41
CA ALA A 88 3.97 2.20 5.05
C ALA A 88 4.14 3.69 5.36
N SER A 89 3.60 4.58 4.52
CA SER A 89 3.71 6.01 4.77
C SER A 89 2.84 6.49 5.93
N ILE A 90 1.74 5.80 6.21
CA ILE A 90 0.90 6.07 7.37
C ILE A 90 1.54 5.53 8.65
N LEU A 91 2.17 4.34 8.57
CA LEU A 91 2.79 3.69 9.72
C LEU A 91 4.08 4.39 10.17
N PHE A 92 4.95 4.75 9.23
CA PHE A 92 6.32 5.15 9.54
C PHE A 92 6.60 6.65 9.36
N TYR A 93 5.79 7.39 8.60
CA TYR A 93 5.98 8.84 8.44
C TYR A 93 4.95 9.64 9.25
N LYS A 94 5.41 10.78 9.80
CA LYS A 94 4.60 11.67 10.64
C LYS A 94 3.24 11.99 10.01
N GLN A 95 2.17 11.82 10.80
CA GLN A 95 0.77 12.04 10.40
C GLN A 95 0.52 13.44 9.78
N SER A 96 1.30 14.46 10.18
CA SER A 96 1.17 15.82 9.66
C SER A 96 1.51 15.98 8.17
N LYS A 97 2.45 15.17 7.63
CA LYS A 97 2.72 15.13 6.18
C LYS A 97 1.66 14.33 5.44
N HIS A 98 1.15 13.27 6.06
CA HIS A 98 0.08 12.46 5.51
C HIS A 98 -1.22 13.25 5.33
N GLY A 99 -1.59 14.10 6.31
CA GLY A 99 -2.80 14.93 6.24
C GLY A 99 -2.84 15.86 5.03
N ARG A 100 -1.74 16.58 4.75
CA ARG A 100 -1.64 17.51 3.62
C ARG A 100 -1.67 16.80 2.27
N LEU A 101 -0.90 15.72 2.10
CA LEU A 101 -0.88 14.94 0.86
C LEU A 101 -2.24 14.25 0.60
N CYS A 102 -2.88 13.73 1.65
CA CYS A 102 -4.22 13.14 1.56
C CYS A 102 -5.25 14.16 1.05
N GLU A 103 -5.27 15.37 1.62
CA GLU A 103 -6.20 16.41 1.20
C GLU A 103 -5.94 16.89 -0.24
N PHE A 104 -4.67 17.07 -0.61
CA PHE A 104 -4.28 17.45 -1.96
C PHE A 104 -4.73 16.41 -3.00
N LYS A 105 -4.41 15.13 -2.78
CA LYS A 105 -4.84 14.03 -3.65
C LYS A 105 -6.36 13.94 -3.74
N ARG A 106 -7.08 14.15 -2.62
CA ARG A 106 -8.55 14.17 -2.60
C ARG A 106 -9.10 15.29 -3.49
N LYS A 107 -8.61 16.52 -3.36
CA LYS A 107 -9.08 17.67 -4.17
C LYS A 107 -8.87 17.45 -5.66
N ILE A 108 -7.71 16.92 -6.06
CA ILE A 108 -7.41 16.60 -7.46
C ILE A 108 -8.40 15.56 -8.00
N LYS A 109 -8.61 14.47 -7.24
CA LYS A 109 -9.49 13.40 -7.66
C LYS A 109 -10.96 13.84 -7.75
N ASP A 110 -11.41 14.63 -6.79
CA ASP A 110 -12.75 15.23 -6.81
C ASP A 110 -12.95 16.12 -8.04
N LYS A 111 -11.93 16.91 -8.42
CA LYS A 111 -11.98 17.75 -9.64
C LYS A 111 -12.05 16.88 -10.90
N TYR A 112 -11.18 15.88 -11.01
CA TYR A 112 -11.15 14.96 -12.16
C TYR A 112 -12.48 14.22 -12.35
N ILE A 113 -13.06 13.68 -11.26
CA ILE A 113 -14.36 12.99 -11.31
C ILE A 113 -15.46 13.94 -11.79
N LYS A 114 -15.49 15.18 -11.29
CA LYS A 114 -16.47 16.19 -11.72
C LYS A 114 -16.33 16.54 -13.20
N GLU A 115 -15.10 16.67 -13.71
CA GLU A 115 -14.85 16.93 -15.13
C GLU A 115 -15.31 15.76 -15.99
N LYS A 116 -14.99 14.51 -15.62
CA LYS A 116 -15.43 13.31 -16.35
C LYS A 116 -16.95 13.13 -16.36
N ILE A 117 -17.63 13.45 -15.25
CA ILE A 117 -19.11 13.42 -15.20
C ILE A 117 -19.70 14.45 -16.18
N LYS A 118 -19.11 15.64 -16.31
CA LYS A 118 -19.56 16.65 -17.28
C LYS A 118 -19.38 16.16 -18.71
N GLU A 119 -18.21 15.61 -19.04
CA GLU A 119 -17.93 15.04 -20.37
C GLU A 119 -18.90 13.89 -20.73
N SER A 120 -19.30 13.06 -19.75
CA SER A 120 -20.25 11.95 -19.99
C SER A 120 -21.71 12.37 -20.20
N ARG A 121 -22.03 13.64 -19.94
CA ARG A 121 -23.39 14.20 -20.05
C ARG A 121 -23.55 15.14 -21.25
N SER A 122 -22.45 15.39 -21.98
CA SER A 122 -22.40 16.09 -23.25
C SER A 122 -22.43 15.09 -24.39
#